data_AF-A0A0D7A3D6-F1
#
_entry.id   AF-A0A0D7A3D6-F1
#
_cell.length_a   1.000
_cell.length_b   1.000
_cell.length_c   1.000
_cell.angle_alpha   90.00
_cell.angle_beta   90.00
_cell.angle_gamma   90.00
#
_symmetry.space_group_name_H-M   'P 1'
#
loop_
_entity.id
_entity.type
_entity.pdbx_description
1 polymer ?
#
loop_
_entity_poly.entity_id
_entity_poly.type
_entity_poly.pdbx_seq_one_letter_code
_entity_poly.pdbx_strand_id
1 'polypeptide(L)'
;ESAEAHRQRELKWVSVMSSVPPSQSKKSRKVRRLLSDDVPSSVRYLVWSHVTDSRGKAVPGVYAQLSKRERIPAYAEIQRDVQQSSRDLGWSQESQASLLSLLQSYLTMVPDIHYSKGLTLISGHLLNMAPEEDAFWIFVCVMDLYLRPYFWSNTVQMEVDSALFARALEQNDALVAKKILTTLGVNPVDICHPWFSTLFVEILPPEYLNRVWDIVFFEGIPFLIRVGVVLIGCCRRAALEAPSKEILFRYLHRSMAKWLPRSVDAFLSLAHAVKLKDDDVRKQRIKMQAQIKRQTHNAPRM
;
A
#
# COMPACT_ATOMS: atom_id res chain seq x y z
N GLU A 1 -9.34 20.88 15.68
CA GLU A 1 -9.93 21.47 14.46
C GLU A 1 -11.34 21.97 14.80
N SER A 2 -11.81 23.07 14.20
CA SER A 2 -13.22 23.51 14.36
C SER A 2 -14.14 22.63 13.51
N ALA A 3 -15.34 22.30 14.01
CA ALA A 3 -16.36 21.56 13.27
C ALA A 3 -16.71 22.21 11.92
N GLU A 4 -16.65 23.55 11.86
CA GLU A 4 -16.89 24.28 10.61
C GLU A 4 -15.79 24.04 9.57
N ALA A 5 -14.52 24.04 9.99
CA ALA A 5 -13.40 23.75 9.09
C ALA A 5 -13.50 22.33 8.52
N HIS A 6 -13.90 21.37 9.35
CA HIS A 6 -14.12 19.98 8.94
C HIS A 6 -15.21 19.90 7.87
N ARG A 7 -16.37 20.50 8.13
CA ARG A 7 -17.51 20.53 7.21
C ARG A 7 -17.17 21.18 5.86
N GLN A 8 -16.40 22.28 5.89
CA GLN A 8 -15.95 22.93 4.66
C GLN A 8 -15.03 22.03 3.83
N ARG A 9 -14.21 21.19 4.46
CA ARG A 9 -13.37 20.21 3.76
C ARG A 9 -14.20 19.07 3.16
N GLU A 10 -15.19 18.57 3.87
CA GLU A 10 -16.13 17.57 3.35
C GLU A 10 -16.87 18.10 2.11
N LEU A 11 -17.42 19.31 2.19
CA LEU A 11 -18.15 19.94 1.08
C LEU A 11 -17.28 20.15 -0.15
N LYS A 12 -16.00 20.51 0.03
CA LYS A 12 -15.03 20.56 -1.07
C LYS A 12 -14.89 19.20 -1.76
N TRP A 13 -14.72 18.13 -0.99
CA TRP A 13 -14.61 16.78 -1.54
C TRP A 13 -15.87 16.33 -2.28
N VAL A 14 -17.05 16.54 -1.70
CA VAL A 14 -18.33 16.23 -2.36
C VAL A 14 -18.48 17.00 -3.67
N SER A 15 -18.15 18.29 -3.68
CA SER A 15 -18.18 19.12 -4.90
C SER A 15 -17.21 18.62 -5.97
N VAL A 16 -15.99 18.23 -5.60
CA VAL A 16 -15.00 17.71 -6.55
C VAL A 16 -15.43 16.36 -7.12
N MET A 17 -15.86 15.42 -6.29
CA MET A 17 -16.29 14.10 -6.75
C MET A 17 -17.54 14.17 -7.65
N SER A 18 -18.36 15.21 -7.49
CA SER A 18 -19.52 15.46 -8.35
C SER A 18 -19.16 16.10 -9.69
N SER A 19 -18.06 16.85 -9.77
CA SER A 19 -17.66 17.62 -10.95
C SER A 19 -16.55 16.98 -11.79
N VAL A 20 -15.73 16.13 -11.18
CA VAL A 20 -14.63 15.41 -11.85
C VAL A 20 -15.02 13.94 -11.91
N PRO A 21 -15.19 13.33 -13.10
CA PRO A 21 -15.47 11.89 -13.18
C PRO A 21 -14.31 11.05 -12.62
N PRO A 22 -14.58 9.90 -11.98
CA PRO A 22 -13.54 8.99 -11.46
C PRO A 22 -12.45 8.63 -12.49
N SER A 23 -12.84 8.36 -13.74
CA SER A 23 -11.93 8.04 -14.85
C SER A 23 -10.95 9.17 -15.21
N GLN A 24 -11.25 10.41 -14.83
CA GLN A 24 -10.42 11.60 -15.04
C GLN A 24 -9.69 12.05 -13.78
N SER A 25 -9.98 11.45 -12.62
CA SER A 25 -9.48 11.86 -11.30
C SER A 25 -7.95 11.98 -11.29
N LYS A 26 -7.22 10.97 -11.79
CA LYS A 26 -5.74 10.92 -11.82
C LYS A 26 -5.08 12.07 -12.60
N LYS A 27 -5.80 12.70 -13.54
CA LYS A 27 -5.32 13.85 -14.32
C LYS A 27 -5.71 15.19 -13.70
N SER A 28 -6.62 15.19 -12.73
CA SER A 28 -7.15 16.40 -12.12
C SER A 28 -6.17 17.01 -11.13
N ARG A 29 -5.69 18.23 -11.44
CA ARG A 29 -4.91 19.04 -10.50
C ARG A 29 -5.70 19.39 -9.25
N LYS A 30 -7.04 19.51 -9.36
CA LYS A 30 -7.93 19.82 -8.23
C LYS A 30 -7.96 18.66 -7.23
N VAL A 31 -8.14 17.43 -7.73
CA VAL A 31 -8.09 16.21 -6.89
C VAL A 31 -6.72 16.08 -6.23
N ARG A 32 -5.63 16.20 -7.01
CA ARG A 32 -4.26 16.13 -6.45
C ARG A 32 -4.04 17.11 -5.30
N ARG A 33 -4.43 18.38 -5.46
CA ARG A 33 -4.29 19.40 -4.41
C ARG A 33 -5.06 19.03 -3.15
N LEU A 34 -6.32 18.60 -3.30
CA LEU A 34 -7.13 18.21 -2.14
C LEU A 34 -6.61 16.95 -1.44
N LEU A 35 -5.94 16.03 -2.15
CA LEU A 35 -5.27 14.88 -1.52
C LEU A 35 -4.03 15.29 -0.73
N SER A 36 -3.30 16.32 -1.18
CA SER A 36 -2.19 16.90 -0.42
C SER A 36 -2.67 17.60 0.85
N ASP A 37 -3.86 18.22 0.78
CA ASP A 37 -4.60 18.66 1.96
C ASP A 37 -5.22 17.45 2.70
N ASP A 38 -5.72 17.66 3.91
CA ASP A 38 -6.37 16.61 4.69
C ASP A 38 -7.68 16.09 4.05
N VAL A 39 -7.86 14.77 4.08
CA VAL A 39 -9.09 14.09 3.65
C VAL A 39 -9.90 13.77 4.91
N PRO A 40 -11.10 14.34 5.11
CA PRO A 40 -11.92 14.04 6.27
C PRO A 40 -12.29 12.55 6.34
N SER A 41 -12.22 11.95 7.53
CA SER A 41 -12.50 10.52 7.73
C SER A 41 -13.90 10.10 7.25
N SER A 42 -14.89 10.98 7.38
CA SER A 42 -16.29 10.78 6.95
C SER A 42 -16.46 10.54 5.45
N VAL A 43 -15.58 11.10 4.62
CA VAL A 43 -15.62 10.96 3.15
C VAL A 43 -14.46 10.14 2.61
N ARG A 44 -13.54 9.67 3.45
CA ARG A 44 -12.28 9.06 3.00
C ARG A 44 -12.49 7.85 2.10
N TYR A 45 -13.37 6.92 2.47
CA TYR A 45 -13.64 5.76 1.62
C TYR A 45 -14.29 6.15 0.28
N LEU A 46 -15.11 7.21 0.26
CA LEU A 46 -15.69 7.75 -0.98
C LEU A 46 -14.59 8.32 -1.87
N VAL A 47 -13.62 9.02 -1.30
CA VAL A 47 -12.44 9.52 -2.01
C VAL A 47 -11.61 8.36 -2.56
N TRP A 48 -11.34 7.31 -1.76
CA TRP A 48 -10.64 6.11 -2.21
C TRP A 48 -11.38 5.42 -3.36
N SER A 49 -12.70 5.24 -3.23
CA SER A 49 -13.55 4.72 -4.30
C SER A 49 -13.46 5.56 -5.57
N HIS A 50 -13.46 6.89 -5.42
CA HIS A 50 -13.39 7.82 -6.53
C HIS A 50 -12.04 7.80 -7.27
N VAL A 51 -10.91 7.80 -6.55
CA VAL A 51 -9.58 7.84 -7.19
C VAL A 51 -9.14 6.48 -7.75
N THR A 52 -9.74 5.38 -7.28
CA THR A 52 -9.54 4.03 -7.81
C THR A 52 -10.55 3.65 -8.89
N ASP A 53 -11.59 4.46 -9.10
CA ASP A 53 -12.74 4.17 -9.98
C ASP A 53 -13.45 2.84 -9.61
N SER A 54 -13.53 2.55 -8.31
CA SER A 54 -14.07 1.25 -7.84
C SER A 54 -15.54 1.07 -8.17
N ARG A 55 -16.34 2.14 -8.12
CA ARG A 55 -17.76 2.12 -8.50
C ARG A 55 -17.97 1.88 -9.99
N GLY A 56 -17.07 2.36 -10.85
CA GLY A 56 -17.12 2.07 -12.28
C GLY A 56 -16.76 0.61 -12.61
N LYS A 57 -16.03 -0.06 -11.71
CA LYS A 57 -15.69 -1.49 -11.81
C LYS A 57 -16.70 -2.40 -11.12
N ALA A 58 -17.50 -1.87 -10.21
CA ALA A 58 -18.48 -2.63 -9.46
C ALA A 58 -19.55 -3.20 -10.38
N VAL A 59 -19.74 -4.51 -10.34
CA VAL A 59 -20.79 -5.21 -11.08
C VAL A 59 -21.87 -5.64 -10.08
N PRO A 60 -23.11 -5.12 -10.18
CA PRO A 60 -24.17 -5.43 -9.22
C PRO A 60 -24.38 -6.93 -9.03
N GLY A 61 -24.39 -7.36 -7.77
CA GLY A 61 -24.66 -8.75 -7.39
C GLY A 61 -23.47 -9.71 -7.50
N VAL A 62 -22.35 -9.33 -8.14
CA VAL A 62 -21.17 -10.21 -8.26
C VAL A 62 -20.57 -10.51 -6.90
N TYR A 63 -20.42 -9.52 -6.02
CA TYR A 63 -19.90 -9.75 -4.67
C TYR A 63 -20.77 -10.75 -3.89
N ALA A 64 -22.09 -10.55 -3.90
CA ALA A 64 -23.05 -11.43 -3.23
C ALA A 64 -23.09 -12.86 -3.81
N GLN A 65 -22.72 -13.06 -5.07
CA GLN A 65 -22.59 -14.38 -5.68
C GLN A 65 -21.27 -15.05 -5.31
N LEU A 66 -20.16 -14.29 -5.32
CA LEU A 66 -18.83 -14.79 -4.97
C LEU A 66 -18.75 -15.21 -3.50
N SER A 67 -19.37 -14.46 -2.58
CA SER A 67 -19.37 -14.78 -1.15
C SER A 67 -20.10 -16.08 -0.81
N LYS A 68 -20.97 -16.56 -1.71
CA LYS A 68 -21.72 -17.82 -1.57
C LYS A 68 -21.02 -19.02 -2.23
N ARG A 69 -19.88 -18.81 -2.90
CA ARG A 69 -19.12 -19.90 -3.52
C ARG A 69 -18.52 -20.82 -2.46
N GLU A 70 -18.10 -22.00 -2.91
CA GLU A 70 -17.42 -22.97 -2.06
C GLU A 70 -16.10 -22.41 -1.52
N ARG A 71 -15.65 -22.98 -0.40
CA ARG A 71 -14.41 -22.57 0.24
C ARG A 71 -13.22 -22.83 -0.67
N ILE A 72 -12.39 -21.82 -0.84
CA ILE A 72 -11.13 -21.90 -1.57
C ILE A 72 -10.05 -22.67 -0.76
N PRO A 73 -9.00 -23.19 -1.41
CA PRO A 73 -7.92 -23.91 -0.72
C PRO A 73 -7.27 -23.12 0.44
N ALA A 74 -7.13 -21.80 0.28
CA ALA A 74 -6.53 -20.91 1.27
C ALA A 74 -7.44 -20.57 2.46
N TYR A 75 -8.68 -21.07 2.52
CA TYR A 75 -9.67 -20.66 3.52
C TYR A 75 -9.18 -20.85 4.97
N ALA A 76 -8.53 -21.98 5.27
CA ALA A 76 -8.02 -22.26 6.61
C ALA A 76 -6.88 -21.30 7.04
N GLU A 77 -6.06 -20.87 6.08
CA GLU A 77 -4.98 -19.90 6.33
C GLU A 77 -5.57 -18.50 6.56
N ILE A 78 -6.54 -18.10 5.73
CA ILE A 78 -7.29 -16.84 5.91
C ILE A 78 -7.93 -16.81 7.29
N GLN A 79 -8.64 -17.86 7.69
CA GLN A 79 -9.31 -17.92 8.99
C GLN A 79 -8.33 -17.76 10.16
N ARG A 80 -7.15 -18.39 10.07
CA ARG A 80 -6.11 -18.26 11.10
C ARG A 80 -5.60 -16.83 11.22
N ASP A 81 -5.29 -16.19 10.10
CA ASP A 81 -4.75 -14.82 10.09
C ASP A 81 -5.81 -13.80 10.51
N VAL A 82 -7.07 -13.96 10.08
CA VAL A 82 -8.20 -13.13 10.53
C VAL A 82 -8.38 -13.22 12.05
N GLN A 83 -8.33 -14.43 12.62
CA GLN A 83 -8.41 -14.62 14.07
C GLN A 83 -7.23 -13.99 14.80
N GLN A 84 -6.02 -14.08 14.24
CA GLN A 84 -4.83 -13.46 14.83
C GLN A 84 -4.93 -11.94 14.81
N SER A 85 -5.19 -11.34 13.64
CA SER A 85 -5.35 -9.90 13.49
C SER A 85 -6.51 -9.36 14.32
N SER A 86 -7.60 -10.12 14.47
CA SER A 86 -8.71 -9.75 15.34
C SER A 86 -8.32 -9.65 16.81
N ARG A 87 -7.40 -10.48 17.31
CA ARG A 87 -6.90 -10.38 18.69
C ARG A 87 -6.07 -9.13 18.90
N ASP A 88 -5.31 -8.72 17.88
CA ASP A 88 -4.44 -7.56 17.95
C ASP A 88 -5.21 -6.24 17.80
N LEU A 89 -6.29 -6.24 16.99
CA LEU A 89 -7.02 -5.02 16.59
C LEU A 89 -8.44 -4.92 17.18
N GLY A 90 -8.94 -5.96 17.85
CA GLY A 90 -10.24 -5.94 18.51
C GLY A 90 -11.45 -6.05 17.58
N TRP A 91 -11.32 -6.73 16.43
CA TRP A 91 -12.44 -6.89 15.48
C TRP A 91 -13.60 -7.73 16.03
N SER A 92 -14.83 -7.30 15.74
CA SER A 92 -16.05 -8.05 16.09
C SER A 92 -16.17 -9.34 15.27
N GLN A 93 -17.04 -10.25 15.69
CA GLN A 93 -17.34 -11.46 14.91
C GLN A 93 -17.92 -11.13 13.53
N GLU A 94 -18.73 -10.06 13.43
CA GLU A 94 -19.27 -9.57 12.16
C GLU A 94 -18.17 -9.05 11.24
N SER A 95 -17.21 -8.27 11.76
CA SER A 95 -16.06 -7.80 10.99
C SER A 95 -15.17 -8.96 10.53
N GLN A 96 -14.97 -9.97 11.37
CA GLN A 96 -14.24 -11.19 10.98
C GLN A 96 -14.95 -11.95 9.86
N ALA A 97 -16.28 -12.10 9.94
CA ALA A 97 -17.08 -12.74 8.90
C ALA A 97 -17.04 -11.95 7.57
N SER A 98 -17.12 -10.62 7.65
CA SER A 98 -17.01 -9.71 6.49
C SER A 98 -15.64 -9.84 5.82
N LEU A 99 -14.56 -9.91 6.60
CA LEU A 99 -13.19 -10.07 6.10
C LEU A 99 -12.96 -11.44 5.45
N LEU A 100 -13.51 -12.50 6.04
CA LEU A 100 -13.51 -13.84 5.44
C LEU A 100 -14.24 -13.85 4.09
N SER A 101 -15.44 -13.26 4.05
CA SER A 101 -16.27 -13.12 2.85
C SER A 101 -15.55 -12.36 1.75
N LEU A 102 -14.93 -11.22 2.09
CA LEU A 102 -14.18 -10.37 1.15
C LEU A 102 -12.99 -11.11 0.54
N LEU A 103 -12.14 -11.73 1.38
CA LEU A 103 -10.94 -12.42 0.90
C LEU A 103 -11.28 -13.68 0.10
N GLN A 104 -12.26 -14.47 0.54
CA GLN A 104 -12.75 -15.61 -0.22
C GLN A 104 -13.29 -15.17 -1.57
N SER A 105 -14.10 -14.11 -1.61
CA SER A 105 -14.68 -13.58 -2.85
C SER A 105 -13.59 -13.13 -3.81
N TYR A 106 -12.57 -12.42 -3.31
CA TYR A 106 -11.48 -11.93 -4.14
C TYR A 106 -10.64 -13.06 -4.73
N LEU A 107 -10.24 -14.05 -3.91
CA LEU A 107 -9.43 -15.18 -4.38
C LEU A 107 -10.22 -16.16 -5.24
N THR A 108 -11.55 -16.20 -5.09
CA THR A 108 -12.43 -16.91 -6.04
C THR A 108 -12.47 -16.19 -7.39
N MET A 109 -12.49 -14.85 -7.39
CA MET A 109 -12.49 -14.03 -8.60
C MET A 109 -11.13 -14.03 -9.30
N VAL A 110 -10.03 -14.15 -8.56
CA VAL A 110 -8.66 -14.10 -9.08
C VAL A 110 -7.83 -15.27 -8.53
N PRO A 111 -8.02 -16.50 -9.07
CA PRO A 111 -7.43 -17.71 -8.51
C PRO A 111 -5.90 -17.81 -8.63
N ASP A 112 -5.28 -17.02 -9.52
CA ASP A 112 -3.81 -17.01 -9.70
C ASP A 112 -3.05 -16.30 -8.56
N ILE A 113 -3.77 -15.61 -7.67
CA ILE A 113 -3.17 -14.88 -6.55
C ILE A 113 -2.89 -15.84 -5.39
N HIS A 114 -1.65 -15.79 -4.92
CA HIS A 114 -1.22 -16.53 -3.74
C HIS A 114 -1.64 -15.75 -2.50
N TYR A 115 -2.36 -16.44 -1.62
CA TYR A 115 -2.74 -15.86 -0.34
C TYR A 115 -1.50 -15.54 0.50
N SER A 116 -1.54 -14.40 1.18
CA SER A 116 -0.63 -14.09 2.28
C SER A 116 -1.33 -13.18 3.28
N LYS A 117 -0.80 -13.12 4.51
CA LYS A 117 -1.29 -12.23 5.58
C LYS A 117 -1.42 -10.77 5.15
N GLY A 118 -0.62 -10.32 4.18
CA GLY A 118 -0.71 -8.96 3.62
C GLY A 118 -2.09 -8.64 3.06
N LEU A 119 -2.76 -9.60 2.41
CA LEU A 119 -4.13 -9.42 1.91
C LEU A 119 -5.12 -9.19 3.05
N THR A 120 -4.97 -9.93 4.16
CA THR A 120 -5.78 -9.80 5.38
C THR A 120 -5.62 -8.43 6.01
N LEU A 121 -4.38 -7.93 6.09
CA LEU A 121 -4.08 -6.61 6.65
C LEU A 121 -4.69 -5.47 5.81
N ILE A 122 -4.52 -5.51 4.49
CA ILE A 122 -5.05 -4.47 3.59
C ILE A 122 -6.58 -4.48 3.62
N SER A 123 -7.19 -5.66 3.47
CA SER A 123 -8.65 -5.81 3.43
C SER A 123 -9.28 -5.44 4.77
N GLY A 124 -8.66 -5.82 5.88
CA GLY A 124 -9.11 -5.45 7.22
C GLY A 124 -9.08 -3.94 7.46
N HIS A 125 -8.04 -3.25 7.00
CA HIS A 125 -7.98 -1.78 7.09
C HIS A 125 -9.05 -1.10 6.23
N LEU A 126 -9.35 -1.62 5.03
CA LEU A 126 -10.46 -1.12 4.20
C LEU A 126 -11.82 -1.31 4.88
N LEU A 127 -12.08 -2.47 5.49
CA LEU A 127 -13.34 -2.76 6.20
C LEU A 127 -13.55 -1.88 7.44
N ASN A 128 -12.48 -1.41 8.08
CA ASN A 128 -12.59 -0.44 9.17
C ASN A 128 -13.09 0.94 8.67
N MET A 129 -12.96 1.23 7.37
CA MET A 129 -13.20 2.55 6.79
C MET A 129 -14.42 2.62 5.88
N ALA A 130 -14.84 1.50 5.31
CA ALA A 130 -15.85 1.42 4.26
C ALA A 130 -16.86 0.30 4.53
N PRO A 131 -18.11 0.41 4.03
CA PRO A 131 -19.03 -0.72 3.93
C PRO A 131 -18.38 -1.90 3.19
N GLU A 132 -18.79 -3.12 3.52
CA GLU A 132 -18.16 -4.36 3.04
C GLU A 132 -18.01 -4.43 1.52
N GLU A 133 -19.07 -4.12 0.76
CA GLU A 133 -19.02 -4.18 -0.70
C GLU A 133 -18.17 -3.05 -1.31
N ASP A 134 -18.22 -1.83 -0.77
CA ASP A 134 -17.32 -0.74 -1.19
C ASP A 134 -15.85 -1.12 -0.90
N ALA A 135 -15.57 -1.71 0.26
CA ALA A 135 -14.24 -2.20 0.64
C ALA A 135 -13.74 -3.26 -0.35
N PHE A 136 -14.59 -4.23 -0.72
CA PHE A 136 -14.29 -5.25 -1.72
C PHE A 136 -13.90 -4.62 -3.06
N TRP A 137 -14.71 -3.71 -3.61
CA TRP A 137 -14.42 -3.12 -4.92
C TRP A 137 -13.20 -2.18 -4.89
N ILE A 138 -12.98 -1.44 -3.80
CA ILE A 138 -11.73 -0.68 -3.61
C ILE A 138 -10.54 -1.62 -3.59
N PHE A 139 -10.61 -2.72 -2.83
CA PHE A 139 -9.56 -3.73 -2.75
C PHE A 139 -9.22 -4.32 -4.12
N VAL A 140 -10.23 -4.73 -4.89
CA VAL A 140 -10.07 -5.22 -6.27
C VAL A 140 -9.29 -4.22 -7.13
N CYS A 141 -9.68 -2.94 -7.09
CA CYS A 141 -9.03 -1.92 -7.90
C CYS A 141 -7.60 -1.63 -7.44
N VAL A 142 -7.34 -1.61 -6.14
CA VAL A 142 -5.98 -1.42 -5.59
C VAL A 142 -5.08 -2.60 -5.97
N MET A 143 -5.60 -3.82 -5.92
CA MET A 143 -4.90 -5.00 -6.41
C MET A 143 -4.57 -4.87 -7.89
N ASP A 144 -5.53 -4.54 -8.74
CA ASP A 144 -5.33 -4.42 -10.19
C ASP A 144 -4.37 -3.31 -10.58
N LEU A 145 -4.45 -2.17 -9.90
CA LEU A 145 -3.63 -1.02 -10.21
C LEU A 145 -2.19 -1.19 -9.75
N TYR A 146 -1.95 -1.82 -8.59
CA TYR A 146 -0.68 -1.69 -7.89
C TYR A 146 -0.13 -3.00 -7.34
N LEU A 147 -0.95 -3.84 -6.71
CA LEU A 147 -0.46 -4.87 -5.79
C LEU A 147 -0.49 -6.29 -6.33
N ARG A 148 -1.40 -6.62 -7.24
CA ARG A 148 -1.59 -7.97 -7.80
C ARG A 148 -0.26 -8.62 -8.22
N PRO A 149 0.67 -7.91 -8.89
CA PRO A 149 1.95 -8.51 -9.25
C PRO A 149 2.88 -8.83 -8.08
N TYR A 150 2.62 -8.45 -6.83
CA TYR A 150 3.42 -8.86 -5.68
C TYR A 150 2.99 -10.21 -5.09
N PHE A 151 1.79 -10.68 -5.44
CA PHE A 151 1.21 -11.92 -4.89
C PHE A 151 1.13 -13.04 -5.93
N TRP A 152 1.80 -12.89 -7.06
CA TRP A 152 1.87 -13.92 -8.09
C TRP A 152 3.20 -14.67 -7.98
N SER A 153 3.16 -16.00 -7.90
CA SER A 153 4.32 -16.89 -7.73
C SER A 153 5.48 -16.74 -8.71
N ASN A 154 5.25 -16.18 -9.91
CA ASN A 154 6.30 -16.03 -10.93
C ASN A 154 6.50 -14.57 -11.35
N THR A 155 6.39 -13.67 -10.38
CA THR A 155 6.60 -12.26 -10.59
C THR A 155 8.02 -11.85 -10.25
N VAL A 156 8.54 -10.88 -10.99
CA VAL A 156 9.80 -10.19 -10.66
C VAL A 156 9.53 -8.78 -10.13
N GLN A 157 8.25 -8.48 -9.83
CA GLN A 157 7.82 -7.12 -9.56
C GLN A 157 8.41 -6.59 -8.25
N MET A 158 8.48 -7.44 -7.23
CA MET A 158 9.03 -7.03 -5.94
C MET A 158 10.50 -6.68 -6.10
N GLU A 159 11.28 -7.46 -6.84
CA GLU A 159 12.69 -7.21 -7.13
C GLU A 159 12.89 -5.90 -7.88
N VAL A 160 12.06 -5.66 -8.91
CA VAL A 160 12.08 -4.42 -9.70
C VAL A 160 11.84 -3.21 -8.81
N ASP A 161 10.77 -3.22 -8.03
CA ASP A 161 10.38 -2.07 -7.21
C ASP A 161 11.34 -1.87 -6.02
N SER A 162 11.90 -2.96 -5.48
CA SER A 162 12.93 -2.92 -4.44
C SER A 162 14.26 -2.35 -4.95
N ALA A 163 14.63 -2.66 -6.19
CA ALA A 163 15.81 -2.07 -6.82
C ALA A 163 15.62 -0.57 -7.14
N LEU A 164 14.42 -0.15 -7.53
CA LEU A 164 14.09 1.26 -7.68
C LEU A 164 14.10 2.00 -6.34
N PHE A 165 13.59 1.36 -5.29
CA PHE A 165 13.72 1.86 -3.92
C PHE A 165 15.17 2.01 -3.49
N ALA A 166 16.03 1.01 -3.72
CA ALA A 166 17.45 1.08 -3.39
C ALA A 166 18.16 2.24 -4.09
N ARG A 167 17.87 2.44 -5.39
CA ARG A 167 18.40 3.58 -6.17
C ARG A 167 17.88 4.92 -5.64
N ALA A 168 16.60 4.99 -5.27
CA ALA A 168 16.03 6.19 -4.67
C ALA A 168 16.67 6.50 -3.32
N LEU A 169 16.89 5.47 -2.49
CA LEU A 169 17.57 5.62 -1.20
C LEU A 169 19.00 6.13 -1.38
N GLU A 170 19.77 5.57 -2.31
CA GLU A 170 21.13 6.03 -2.62
C GLU A 170 21.19 7.48 -3.11
N GLN A 171 20.24 7.88 -3.96
CA GLN A 171 20.15 9.26 -4.47
C GLN A 171 19.80 10.29 -3.39
N ASN A 172 19.07 9.88 -2.36
CA ASN A 172 18.60 10.77 -1.29
C ASN A 172 19.52 10.73 -0.06
N ASP A 173 20.13 9.59 0.24
CA ASP A 173 21.10 9.41 1.34
C ASP A 173 22.08 8.26 1.04
N ALA A 174 23.14 8.57 0.30
CA ALA A 174 24.17 7.59 -0.09
C ALA A 174 24.88 6.93 1.12
N LEU A 175 25.00 7.64 2.25
CA LEU A 175 25.65 7.10 3.45
C LEU A 175 24.80 6.00 4.08
N VAL A 176 23.50 6.25 4.23
CA VAL A 176 22.56 5.25 4.76
C VAL A 176 22.40 4.10 3.79
N ALA A 177 22.29 4.37 2.49
CA ALA A 177 22.23 3.34 1.47
C ALA A 177 23.44 2.41 1.53
N LYS A 178 24.67 2.96 1.56
CA LYS A 178 25.91 2.18 1.70
C LYS A 178 25.91 1.35 2.98
N LYS A 179 25.52 1.93 4.11
CA LYS A 179 25.43 1.20 5.38
C LYS A 179 24.50 -0.01 5.28
N ILE A 180 23.27 0.20 4.81
CA ILE A 180 22.24 -0.85 4.78
C ILE A 180 22.56 -1.89 3.71
N LEU A 181 22.81 -1.46 2.48
CA LEU A 181 22.89 -2.35 1.32
C LEU A 181 24.25 -3.02 1.19
N THR A 182 25.33 -2.31 1.52
CA THR A 182 26.71 -2.81 1.34
C THR A 182 27.31 -3.29 2.65
N THR A 183 27.33 -2.47 3.70
CA THR A 183 28.00 -2.84 4.96
C THR A 183 27.24 -3.92 5.73
N LEU A 184 25.92 -3.80 5.84
CA LEU A 184 25.07 -4.81 6.48
C LEU A 184 24.60 -5.91 5.53
N GLY A 185 24.83 -5.74 4.22
CA GLY A 185 24.46 -6.73 3.20
C GLY A 185 22.97 -7.02 3.12
N VAL A 186 22.11 -6.02 3.41
CA VAL A 186 20.65 -6.18 3.37
C VAL A 186 20.17 -6.16 1.93
N ASN A 187 19.42 -7.21 1.54
CA ASN A 187 18.73 -7.20 0.26
C ASN A 187 17.55 -6.21 0.34
N PRO A 188 17.41 -5.25 -0.60
CA PRO A 188 16.28 -4.32 -0.64
C PRO A 188 14.90 -5.01 -0.56
N VAL A 189 14.77 -6.22 -1.11
CA VAL A 189 13.53 -7.01 -1.08
C VAL A 189 13.10 -7.33 0.35
N ASP A 190 14.04 -7.60 1.25
CA ASP A 190 13.75 -7.92 2.66
C ASP A 190 13.14 -6.74 3.42
N ILE A 191 13.36 -5.51 2.95
CA ILE A 191 12.73 -4.29 3.47
C ILE A 191 11.41 -4.03 2.74
N CYS A 192 11.43 -4.09 1.41
CA CYS A 192 10.30 -3.66 0.59
C CYS A 192 9.15 -4.65 0.62
N HIS A 193 9.40 -5.95 0.69
CA HIS A 193 8.35 -6.96 0.70
C HIS A 193 7.35 -6.73 1.84
N PRO A 194 7.73 -6.70 3.14
CA PRO A 194 6.79 -6.46 4.22
C PRO A 194 6.13 -5.08 4.16
N TRP A 195 6.78 -4.09 3.54
CA TRP A 195 6.25 -2.72 3.43
C TRP A 195 5.24 -2.56 2.29
N PHE A 196 5.61 -2.96 1.08
CA PHE A 196 4.84 -2.72 -0.14
C PHE A 196 3.70 -3.72 -0.31
N SER A 197 3.91 -5.00 0.04
CA SER A 197 2.85 -6.01 -0.03
C SER A 197 1.75 -5.82 1.03
N THR A 198 2.01 -5.04 2.08
CA THR A 198 1.01 -4.73 3.13
C THR A 198 0.53 -3.28 3.08
N LEU A 199 1.01 -2.48 2.11
CA LEU A 199 0.80 -1.03 2.08
C LEU A 199 1.09 -0.34 3.43
N PHE A 200 2.13 -0.79 4.12
CA PHE A 200 2.61 -0.27 5.41
C PHE A 200 1.64 -0.43 6.60
N VAL A 201 0.61 -1.28 6.51
CA VAL A 201 -0.44 -1.41 7.57
C VAL A 201 0.16 -1.68 8.95
N GLU A 202 1.18 -2.55 9.05
CA GLU A 202 1.82 -2.88 10.33
C GLU A 202 2.97 -1.93 10.71
N ILE A 203 3.33 -0.98 9.84
CA ILE A 203 4.48 -0.09 10.02
C ILE A 203 4.06 1.31 10.46
N LEU A 204 2.97 1.82 9.89
CA LEU A 204 2.48 3.17 10.11
C LEU A 204 1.29 3.18 11.09
N PRO A 205 1.25 4.14 12.04
CA PRO A 205 0.04 4.38 12.82
C PRO A 205 -1.14 4.77 11.90
N PRO A 206 -2.40 4.49 12.29
CA PRO A 206 -3.57 4.67 11.43
C PRO A 206 -3.71 6.06 10.78
N GLU A 207 -3.37 7.13 11.50
CA GLU A 207 -3.42 8.50 10.99
C GLU A 207 -2.44 8.72 9.82
N TYR A 208 -1.22 8.20 9.94
CA TYR A 208 -0.21 8.25 8.87
C TYR A 208 -0.58 7.33 7.72
N LEU A 209 -1.04 6.11 8.05
CA LEU A 209 -1.42 5.09 7.09
C LEU A 209 -2.54 5.59 6.16
N ASN A 210 -3.61 6.17 6.73
CA ASN A 210 -4.73 6.71 5.96
C ASN A 210 -4.28 7.79 4.98
N ARG A 211 -3.43 8.71 5.43
CA ARG A 211 -2.91 9.81 4.60
C ARG A 211 -1.93 9.32 3.53
N VAL A 212 -1.16 8.27 3.82
CA VAL A 212 -0.35 7.57 2.82
C VAL A 212 -1.25 6.93 1.77
N TRP A 213 -2.32 6.25 2.17
CA TRP A 213 -3.26 5.60 1.24
C TRP A 213 -4.02 6.59 0.36
N ASP A 214 -4.42 7.75 0.90
CA ASP A 214 -5.02 8.85 0.14
C ASP A 214 -4.18 9.20 -1.10
N ILE A 215 -2.84 9.24 -0.94
CA ILE A 215 -1.93 9.60 -2.02
C ILE A 215 -1.48 8.38 -2.82
N VAL A 216 -1.22 7.22 -2.20
CA VAL A 216 -0.84 5.98 -2.93
C VAL A 216 -1.94 5.56 -3.90
N PHE A 217 -3.21 5.65 -3.52
CA PHE A 217 -4.31 5.26 -4.43
C PHE A 217 -4.38 6.17 -5.66
N PHE A 218 -3.89 7.40 -5.56
CA PHE A 218 -3.83 8.38 -6.64
C PHE A 218 -2.51 8.32 -7.46
N GLU A 219 -1.35 8.41 -6.80
CA GLU A 219 -0.02 8.50 -7.42
C GLU A 219 0.62 7.13 -7.70
N GLY A 220 0.23 6.10 -6.95
CA GLY A 220 0.69 4.72 -7.09
C GLY A 220 2.10 4.46 -6.56
N ILE A 221 2.78 3.53 -7.21
CA ILE A 221 4.08 2.98 -6.80
C ILE A 221 5.20 4.02 -6.60
N PRO A 222 5.32 5.11 -7.39
CA PRO A 222 6.30 6.16 -7.09
C PRO A 222 6.16 6.71 -5.67
N PHE A 223 4.94 6.98 -5.21
CA PHE A 223 4.71 7.49 -3.86
C PHE A 223 4.95 6.41 -2.80
N LEU A 224 4.61 5.14 -3.09
CA LEU A 224 4.95 3.99 -2.23
C LEU A 224 6.46 3.91 -1.96
N ILE A 225 7.29 4.11 -3.00
CA ILE A 225 8.76 4.15 -2.87
C ILE A 225 9.22 5.35 -2.02
N ARG A 226 8.64 6.54 -2.23
CA ARG A 226 8.96 7.74 -1.44
C ARG A 226 8.71 7.52 0.05
N VAL A 227 7.57 6.92 0.40
CA VAL A 227 7.24 6.56 1.79
C VAL A 227 8.33 5.66 2.38
N GLY A 228 8.75 4.61 1.66
CA GLY A 228 9.85 3.77 2.12
C GLY A 228 11.14 4.55 2.38
N VAL A 229 11.52 5.47 1.47
CA VAL A 229 12.75 6.28 1.63
C VAL A 229 12.65 7.18 2.85
N VAL A 230 11.49 7.80 3.08
CA VAL A 230 11.25 8.64 4.27
C VAL A 230 11.35 7.82 5.55
N LEU A 231 10.78 6.61 5.60
CA LEU A 231 10.85 5.74 6.79
C LEU A 231 12.30 5.42 7.16
N ILE A 232 13.16 5.12 6.17
CA ILE A 232 14.59 4.94 6.41
C ILE A 232 15.25 6.24 6.89
N GLY A 233 14.88 7.38 6.30
CA GLY A 233 15.34 8.71 6.74
C GLY A 233 14.96 9.05 8.18
N CYS A 234 13.75 8.71 8.61
CA CYS A 234 13.26 8.88 9.98
C CYS A 234 14.13 8.11 10.98
N CYS A 235 14.52 6.88 10.65
CA CYS A 235 15.42 6.09 11.50
C CYS A 235 16.91 6.25 11.15
N ARG A 236 17.29 7.28 10.37
CA ARG A 236 18.65 7.45 9.82
C ARG A 236 19.77 7.21 10.82
N ARG A 237 19.71 7.86 11.98
CA ARG A 237 20.74 7.72 13.02
C ARG A 237 20.85 6.27 13.51
N ALA A 238 19.71 5.67 13.86
CA ALA A 238 19.65 4.29 14.32
C ALA A 238 20.11 3.30 13.23
N ALA A 239 19.81 3.57 11.96
CA ALA A 239 20.26 2.74 10.84
C ALA A 239 21.79 2.80 10.65
N LEU A 240 22.39 3.99 10.79
CA LEU A 240 23.86 4.17 10.71
C LEU A 240 24.59 3.48 11.88
N GLU A 241 24.02 3.61 13.08
CA GLU A 241 24.56 3.03 14.31
C GLU A 241 24.25 1.52 14.47
N ALA A 242 23.37 0.95 13.64
CA ALA A 242 23.01 -0.46 13.73
C ALA A 242 24.25 -1.37 13.57
N PRO A 243 24.53 -2.26 14.55
CA PRO A 243 25.71 -3.12 14.51
C PRO A 243 25.52 -4.33 13.57
N SER A 244 24.27 -4.71 13.30
CA SER A 244 23.94 -5.85 12.44
C SER A 244 22.61 -5.65 11.71
N LYS A 245 22.35 -6.48 10.69
CA LYS A 245 21.08 -6.47 9.93
C LYS A 245 19.88 -6.82 10.82
N GLU A 246 20.06 -7.71 11.80
CA GLU A 246 19.00 -8.12 12.73
C GLU A 246 18.54 -6.96 13.61
N ILE A 247 19.49 -6.14 14.07
CA ILE A 247 19.19 -4.94 14.85
C ILE A 247 18.50 -3.89 13.97
N LEU A 248 18.97 -3.69 12.74
CA LEU A 248 18.30 -2.83 11.77
C LEU A 248 16.85 -3.27 11.55
N PHE A 249 16.60 -4.55 11.28
CA PHE A 249 15.22 -5.03 11.08
C PHE A 249 14.35 -4.85 12.31
N ARG A 250 14.88 -5.03 13.53
CA ARG A 250 14.14 -4.73 14.76
C ARG A 250 13.72 -3.27 14.83
N TYR A 251 14.61 -2.36 14.42
CA TYR A 251 14.30 -0.93 14.32
C TYR A 251 13.19 -0.67 13.31
N LEU A 252 13.29 -1.23 12.11
CA LEU A 252 12.32 -1.03 11.04
C LEU A 252 10.92 -1.58 11.37
N HIS A 253 10.83 -2.70 12.09
CA HIS A 253 9.53 -3.34 12.39
C HIS A 253 8.88 -2.90 13.69
N ARG A 254 9.66 -2.65 14.76
CA ARG A 254 9.09 -2.44 16.11
C ARG A 254 9.19 -1.02 16.63
N SER A 255 9.98 -0.18 15.97
CA SER A 255 10.37 1.13 16.49
C SER A 255 10.04 2.28 15.55
N MET A 256 9.51 2.02 14.36
CA MET A 256 9.32 3.04 13.34
C MET A 256 8.47 4.22 13.82
N ALA A 257 7.36 3.93 14.51
CA ALA A 257 6.43 4.95 15.02
C ALA A 257 7.11 6.01 15.90
N LYS A 258 8.18 5.66 16.63
CA LYS A 258 8.88 6.59 17.54
C LYS A 258 9.76 7.61 16.82
N TRP A 259 10.07 7.37 15.55
CA TRP A 259 10.94 8.21 14.72
C TRP A 259 10.19 8.97 13.63
N LEU A 260 8.88 8.74 13.51
CA LEU A 260 8.06 9.52 12.60
C LEU A 260 8.09 11.00 13.01
N PRO A 261 7.96 11.94 12.05
CA PRO A 261 7.73 13.34 12.35
C PRO A 261 6.52 13.50 13.26
N ARG A 262 6.43 14.60 14.01
CA ARG A 262 5.32 14.83 14.94
C ARG A 262 3.96 15.01 14.26
N SER A 263 3.96 15.47 13.01
CA SER A 263 2.74 15.68 12.24
C SER A 263 2.77 14.88 10.94
N VAL A 264 1.60 14.45 10.50
CA VAL A 264 1.42 13.77 9.22
C VAL A 264 1.82 14.68 8.06
N ASP A 265 1.53 15.98 8.13
CA ASP A 265 1.91 16.94 7.09
C ASP A 265 3.43 17.05 6.92
N ALA A 266 4.19 16.99 8.02
CA ALA A 266 5.65 16.97 7.96
C ALA A 266 6.15 15.68 7.31
N PHE A 267 5.53 14.53 7.62
CA PHE A 267 5.84 13.26 6.97
C PHE A 267 5.56 13.29 5.47
N LEU A 268 4.38 13.79 5.06
CA LEU A 268 4.02 13.93 3.66
C LEU A 268 4.93 14.92 2.93
N SER A 269 5.32 16.02 3.58
CA SER A 269 6.26 16.99 3.00
C SER A 269 7.63 16.35 2.72
N LEU A 270 8.14 15.52 3.64
CA LEU A 270 9.35 14.74 3.40
C LEU A 270 9.18 13.77 2.23
N ALA A 271 8.02 13.10 2.13
CA ALA A 271 7.75 12.17 1.03
C ALA A 271 7.77 12.88 -0.32
N HIS A 272 7.11 14.02 -0.45
CA HIS A 272 7.12 14.81 -1.69
C HIS A 272 8.50 15.40 -2.02
N ALA A 273 9.35 15.62 -1.01
CA ALA A 273 10.71 16.13 -1.20
C ALA A 273 11.72 15.05 -1.65
N VAL A 274 11.36 13.76 -1.57
CA VAL A 274 12.21 12.67 -2.06
C VAL A 274 12.50 12.86 -3.54
N LYS A 275 13.78 12.90 -3.90
CA LYS A 275 14.26 12.98 -5.28
C LYS A 275 13.95 11.67 -6.01
N LEU A 276 12.76 11.63 -6.62
CA LEU A 276 12.29 10.54 -7.45
C LEU A 276 11.26 11.10 -8.43
N LYS A 277 11.46 10.91 -9.74
CA LYS A 277 10.49 11.36 -10.76
C LYS A 277 9.54 10.23 -11.12
N ASP A 278 8.24 10.50 -11.12
CA ASP A 278 7.19 9.52 -11.41
C ASP A 278 7.39 8.83 -12.77
N ASP A 279 7.68 9.62 -13.82
CA ASP A 279 7.83 9.09 -15.17
C ASP A 279 9.08 8.23 -15.32
N ASP A 280 10.14 8.55 -14.58
CA ASP A 280 11.35 7.74 -14.57
C ASP A 280 11.08 6.40 -13.88
N VAL A 281 10.36 6.39 -12.75
CA VAL A 281 9.92 5.15 -12.10
C VAL A 281 9.11 4.30 -13.08
N ARG A 282 8.07 4.87 -13.72
CA ARG A 282 7.23 4.12 -14.66
C ARG A 282 8.03 3.51 -15.82
N LYS A 283 8.93 4.28 -16.43
CA LYS A 283 9.78 3.81 -17.53
C LYS A 283 10.77 2.73 -17.08
N GLN A 284 11.42 2.94 -15.93
CA GLN A 284 12.41 1.98 -15.42
C GLN A 284 11.74 0.68 -14.96
N ARG A 285 10.53 0.73 -14.39
CA ARG A 285 9.76 -0.49 -14.03
C ARG A 285 9.59 -1.40 -15.23
N ILE A 286 9.09 -0.87 -16.35
CA ILE A 286 8.88 -1.63 -17.60
C ILE A 286 10.21 -2.19 -18.13
N LYS A 287 11.25 -1.35 -18.17
CA LYS A 287 12.58 -1.75 -18.65
C LYS A 287 13.18 -2.89 -17.82
N MET A 288 13.15 -2.76 -16.49
CA MET A 288 13.75 -3.73 -15.57
C MET A 288 12.97 -5.04 -15.56
N GLN A 289 11.63 -5.01 -15.58
CA GLN A 289 10.81 -6.22 -15.74
C GLN A 289 11.19 -6.99 -17.01
N ALA A 290 11.33 -6.30 -18.14
CA ALA A 290 11.71 -6.94 -19.40
C ALA A 290 13.12 -7.53 -19.37
N GLN A 291 14.06 -6.85 -18.70
CA GLN A 291 15.43 -7.32 -18.56
C GLN A 291 15.52 -8.60 -17.70
N ILE A 292 14.85 -8.62 -16.55
CA ILE A 292 14.89 -9.79 -15.65
C ILE A 292 14.22 -10.98 -16.34
N LYS A 293 13.04 -10.81 -16.97
CA LYS A 293 12.36 -11.89 -17.70
C LYS A 293 13.24 -12.52 -18.79
N ARG A 294 14.04 -11.71 -19.50
CA ARG A 294 15.00 -12.22 -20.50
C ARG A 294 16.13 -13.03 -19.86
N GLN A 295 16.65 -12.59 -18.71
CA GLN A 295 17.69 -13.31 -17.98
C GLN A 295 17.19 -14.65 -17.44
N THR A 296 15.95 -14.69 -16.93
CA THR A 296 15.33 -15.94 -16.45
C THR A 296 15.04 -16.94 -17.59
N HIS A 297 14.72 -16.43 -18.80
CA HIS A 297 14.48 -17.29 -19.96
C HIS A 297 15.78 -17.83 -20.60
N ASN A 298 16.87 -17.08 -20.49
CA ASN A 298 18.17 -17.45 -21.06
C ASN A 298 19.08 -18.21 -20.06
N ALA A 299 18.63 -18.44 -18.83
CA ALA A 299 19.36 -19.28 -17.88
C ALA A 299 19.31 -20.74 -18.36
N PRO A 300 20.47 -21.42 -18.57
CA PRO A 300 20.46 -22.83 -18.95
C PRO A 300 19.73 -23.64 -17.87
N ARG A 301 18.77 -24.47 -18.29
CA ARG A 301 18.15 -25.45 -17.40
C ARG A 301 19.24 -26.41 -16.95
N MET A 302 19.70 -26.27 -15.70
CA MET A 302 20.57 -27.24 -15.04
C MET A 302 19.80 -28.52 -14.73
#